data_AF-A0A1Q4ZE28-F1
#
_entry.id   AF-A0A1Q4ZE28-F1
#
_cell.length_a   1.000
_cell.length_b   1.000
_cell.length_c   1.000
_cell.angle_alpha   90.00
_cell.angle_beta   90.00
_cell.angle_gamma   90.00
#
_symmetry.space_group_name_H-M   'P 1'
#
loop_
_entity.id
_entity.type
_entity.pdbx_description
1 polymer ?
#
loop_
_entity_poly.entity_id
_entity_poly.type
_entity_poly.pdbx_seq_one_letter_code
_entity_poly.pdbx_strand_id
1 'polypeptide(L)'
;MTDEQYKGTWARIWGWWVVLFAVSFALLEGIALAKKPEGDTLSENTRKWLGIRDGKWRTPGVFAFIVALVGFVAWFVPHIAWQVW
;
A
#
# COMPACT_ATOMS: atom_id res chain seq x y z
N MET A 1 15.59 9.13 -26.44
CA MET A 1 14.49 8.22 -26.08
C MET A 1 13.22 8.88 -26.56
N THR A 2 12.41 8.22 -27.37
CA THR A 2 11.13 8.81 -27.83
C THR A 2 10.13 8.88 -26.68
N ASP A 3 9.17 9.79 -26.73
CA ASP A 3 8.15 9.92 -25.66
C ASP A 3 7.43 8.59 -25.38
N GLU A 4 7.13 7.80 -26.42
CA GLU A 4 6.53 6.48 -26.24
C GLU A 4 7.42 5.48 -25.49
N GLN A 5 8.73 5.52 -25.73
CA GLN A 5 9.69 4.68 -25.02
C GLN A 5 9.83 5.08 -23.53
N TYR A 6 9.79 6.38 -23.24
CA TYR A 6 9.82 6.90 -21.87
C TYR A 6 8.60 6.44 -21.08
N LYS A 7 7.40 6.66 -21.63
CA LYS A 7 6.12 6.26 -21.04
C LYS A 7 6.04 4.76 -20.79
N GLY A 8 6.43 3.95 -21.78
CA GLY A 8 6.48 2.49 -21.65
C GLY A 8 7.47 1.98 -20.60
N THR A 9 8.61 2.67 -20.43
CA THR A 9 9.61 2.31 -19.41
C THR A 9 9.09 2.59 -18.00
N TRP A 10 8.51 3.77 -17.77
CA TRP A 10 7.96 4.14 -16.48
C TRP A 10 6.74 3.30 -16.09
N ALA A 11 5.85 2.99 -17.04
CA ALA A 11 4.72 2.09 -16.80
C ALA A 11 5.20 0.70 -16.31
N ARG A 12 6.27 0.17 -16.89
CA ARG A 12 6.88 -1.10 -16.45
C ARG A 12 7.52 -1.00 -15.07
N ILE A 13 8.24 0.10 -14.79
CA ILE A 13 8.84 0.34 -13.46
C ILE A 13 7.76 0.37 -12.39
N TRP A 14 6.67 1.13 -12.62
CA TRP A 14 5.54 1.20 -11.71
C TRP A 14 4.84 -0.16 -11.54
N GLY A 15 4.65 -0.89 -12.63
CA GLY A 15 4.09 -2.25 -12.58
C GLY A 15 4.93 -3.20 -11.72
N TRP A 16 6.25 -3.22 -11.94
CA TRP A 16 7.17 -4.02 -11.14
C TRP A 16 7.20 -3.60 -9.67
N TRP A 17 7.16 -2.29 -9.40
CA TRP A 17 7.13 -1.77 -8.04
C TRP A 17 5.89 -2.25 -7.27
N VAL A 18 4.71 -2.20 -7.89
CA VAL A 18 3.45 -2.70 -7.29
C VAL A 18 3.52 -4.21 -7.01
N VAL A 19 4.04 -4.99 -7.98
CA VAL A 19 4.20 -6.44 -7.82
C VAL A 19 5.16 -6.76 -6.67
N LEU A 20 6.33 -6.12 -6.63
CA LEU A 20 7.31 -6.32 -5.57
C LEU A 20 6.71 -5.97 -4.21
N PHE A 21 6.03 -4.83 -4.09
CA PHE A 21 5.40 -4.42 -2.85
C PHE A 21 4.35 -5.44 -2.37
N ALA A 22 3.47 -5.89 -3.27
CA ALA A 22 2.44 -6.88 -2.94
C ALA A 22 3.04 -8.24 -2.53
N VAL A 23 4.06 -8.72 -3.25
CA VAL A 23 4.74 -9.98 -2.95
C VAL A 23 5.50 -9.90 -1.62
N SER A 24 6.24 -8.82 -1.37
CA SER A 24 6.93 -8.61 -0.10
C SER A 24 5.96 -8.59 1.08
N PHE A 25 4.81 -7.91 0.94
CA PHE A 25 3.77 -7.92 1.97
C PHE A 25 3.24 -9.34 2.23
N ALA A 26 2.89 -10.08 1.17
CA ALA A 26 2.38 -11.45 1.30
C ALA A 26 3.40 -12.41 1.94
N LEU A 27 4.68 -12.28 1.60
CA LEU A 27 5.74 -13.11 2.20
C LEU A 27 5.93 -12.79 3.68
N LEU A 28 6.00 -11.51 4.05
CA LEU A 28 6.18 -11.10 5.46
C LEU A 28 4.99 -11.55 6.32
N GLU A 29 3.77 -11.31 5.86
CA GLU A 29 2.56 -11.77 6.54
C GLU A 29 2.49 -13.30 6.59
N GLY A 30 2.83 -13.99 5.49
CA GLY A 30 2.86 -15.45 5.43
C GLY A 30 3.87 -16.08 6.40
N ILE A 31 5.07 -15.50 6.53
CA ILE A 31 6.09 -15.93 7.49
C ILE A 31 5.62 -15.68 8.93
N ALA A 32 5.02 -14.52 9.20
CA ALA A 32 4.49 -14.20 10.53
C ALA A 32 3.37 -15.18 10.93
N LEU A 33 2.44 -15.48 10.02
CA LEU A 33 1.38 -16.46 10.21
C LEU A 33 1.92 -17.88 10.45
N ALA A 34 2.99 -18.27 9.74
CA ALA A 34 3.61 -19.58 9.91
C ALA A 34 4.32 -19.72 11.26
N LYS A 35 4.93 -18.64 11.78
CA LYS A 35 5.63 -18.65 13.08
C LYS A 35 4.69 -18.55 14.28
N LYS A 36 3.44 -18.09 14.10
CA LYS A 36 2.43 -17.88 15.14
C LYS A 36 2.87 -17.12 16.42
N PRO A 37 3.74 -16.09 16.40
CA PRO A 37 3.88 -15.25 17.58
C PRO A 37 2.68 -14.29 17.63
N GLU A 38 1.94 -14.27 18.75
CA GLU A 38 0.88 -13.28 18.95
C GLU A 38 1.48 -11.87 18.93
N GLY A 39 0.91 -10.96 18.12
CA GLY A 39 1.33 -9.56 18.04
C GLY A 39 2.49 -9.24 17.08
N ASP A 40 2.90 -10.19 16.24
CA ASP A 40 4.04 -10.04 15.32
C ASP A 40 3.62 -10.02 13.83
N THR A 41 2.33 -10.06 13.54
CA THR A 41 1.84 -9.90 12.16
C THR A 41 1.80 -8.42 11.76
N LEU A 42 2.03 -8.17 10.48
CA LEU A 42 2.02 -6.81 9.92
C LEU A 42 0.61 -6.22 10.01
N SER A 43 -0.41 -7.06 9.85
CA SER A 43 -1.81 -6.67 10.02
C SER A 43 -2.16 -6.30 11.47
N GLU A 44 -1.65 -6.99 12.49
CA GLU A 44 -1.84 -6.63 13.91
C GLU A 44 -1.15 -5.32 14.27
N ASN A 45 0.09 -5.12 13.83
CA ASN A 45 0.81 -3.86 14.05
C ASN A 45 0.13 -2.69 13.34
N THR A 46 -0.37 -2.90 12.12
CA THR A 46 -1.13 -1.88 11.39
C THR A 46 -2.43 -1.54 12.14
N ARG A 47 -3.16 -2.53 12.66
CA ARG A 47 -4.35 -2.28 13.49
C ARG A 47 -4.02 -1.50 14.75
N LYS A 48 -2.93 -1.86 15.44
CA LYS A 48 -2.45 -1.16 16.64
C LYS A 48 -2.08 0.29 16.33
N TRP A 49 -1.39 0.53 15.21
CA TRP A 49 -1.04 1.88 14.75
C TRP A 49 -2.30 2.72 14.41
N LEU A 50 -3.30 2.11 13.78
CA LEU A 50 -4.60 2.75 13.50
C LEU A 50 -5.52 2.82 14.74
N GLY A 51 -5.08 2.32 15.89
CA GLY A 51 -5.83 2.28 17.13
C GLY A 51 -7.05 1.36 17.11
N ILE A 52 -7.14 0.42 16.16
CA ILE A 52 -8.24 -0.54 16.04
C ILE A 52 -8.12 -1.54 17.20
N ARG A 53 -9.06 -1.48 18.15
CA ARG A 53 -9.22 -2.45 19.25
C ARG A 53 -10.59 -3.12 19.15
N ASP A 54 -10.62 -4.44 19.31
CA ASP A 54 -11.83 -5.23 19.54
C ASP A 54 -12.98 -4.97 18.54
N GLY A 55 -12.66 -4.92 17.24
CA GLY A 55 -13.65 -4.74 16.17
C GLY A 55 -14.18 -3.31 15.98
N LYS A 56 -13.73 -2.33 16.78
CA LYS A 56 -14.04 -0.91 16.56
C LYS A 56 -13.13 -0.33 15.47
N TRP A 57 -13.61 -0.41 14.24
CA TRP A 57 -13.03 0.20 13.04
C TRP A 57 -13.24 1.72 12.93
N ARG A 58 -14.19 2.30 13.67
CA ARG A 58 -14.44 3.76 13.69
C ARG A 58 -13.52 4.47 14.68
N THR A 59 -12.22 4.48 14.38
CA THR A 59 -11.23 5.22 15.17
C THR A 59 -10.78 6.47 14.40
N PRO A 60 -10.31 7.52 15.11
CA PRO A 60 -9.71 8.68 14.45
C PRO A 60 -8.53 8.31 13.54
N GLY A 61 -7.73 7.31 13.93
CA GLY A 61 -6.61 6.79 13.13
C GLY A 61 -7.06 6.19 11.80
N VAL A 62 -8.11 5.36 11.80
CA VAL A 62 -8.69 4.81 10.57
C VAL A 62 -9.25 5.92 9.67
N PHE A 63 -9.95 6.89 10.26
CA PHE A 63 -10.49 8.00 9.49
C PHE A 63 -9.38 8.84 8.84
N ALA A 64 -8.34 9.20 9.61
CA ALA A 64 -7.18 9.92 9.10
C ALA A 64 -6.47 9.15 7.98
N PHE A 65 -6.30 7.83 8.16
CA PHE A 65 -5.70 6.98 7.14
C PHE A 65 -6.55 6.92 5.86
N ILE A 66 -7.87 6.76 5.97
CA ILE A 66 -8.77 6.76 4.80
C ILE A 66 -8.71 8.10 4.08
N VAL A 67 -8.79 9.22 4.79
CA VAL A 67 -8.71 10.55 4.19
C VAL A 67 -7.37 10.76 3.49
N ALA A 68 -6.26 10.38 4.14
CA ALA A 68 -4.94 10.46 3.54
C ALA A 68 -4.80 9.56 2.31
N LEU A 69 -5.32 8.33 2.35
CA LEU A 69 -5.26 7.38 1.25
C LEU A 69 -6.11 7.84 0.06
N VAL A 70 -7.33 8.30 0.31
CA VAL A 70 -8.23 8.84 -0.73
C VAL A 70 -7.61 10.08 -1.35
N GLY A 71 -7.09 11.02 -0.53
CA GLY A 71 -6.39 12.20 -1.02
C GLY A 71 -5.16 11.85 -1.84
N PHE A 72 -4.37 10.87 -1.37
CA PHE A 72 -3.22 10.36 -2.10
C PHE A 72 -3.64 9.75 -3.43
N VAL A 73 -4.61 8.85 -3.48
CA VAL A 73 -5.08 8.22 -4.74
C VAL A 73 -5.65 9.26 -5.71
N ALA A 74 -6.46 10.20 -5.20
CA ALA A 74 -7.06 11.26 -6.00
C ALA A 74 -6.02 12.19 -6.63
N TRP A 75 -4.86 12.39 -5.99
CA TRP A 75 -3.75 13.15 -6.57
C TRP A 75 -2.82 12.27 -7.43
N PHE A 76 -2.43 11.12 -6.91
CA PHE A 76 -1.38 10.27 -7.45
C PHE A 76 -1.76 9.63 -8.78
N VAL A 77 -3.00 9.09 -8.89
CA VAL A 77 -3.47 8.45 -10.13
C VAL A 77 -3.47 9.42 -11.31
N PRO A 78 -4.09 10.62 -11.23
CA PRO A 78 -4.02 11.57 -12.33
C PRO A 78 -2.61 12.14 -12.51
N HIS A 79 -1.81 12.31 -11.45
CA HIS A 79 -0.44 12.78 -11.59
C HIS A 79 0.44 11.81 -12.39
N ILE A 80 0.35 10.52 -12.10
CA ILE A 80 1.05 9.49 -12.88
C ILE A 80 0.46 9.35 -14.28
N ALA A 81 -0.86 9.36 -14.44
CA ALA A 81 -1.47 9.33 -15.77
C ALA A 81 -1.04 10.54 -16.62
N TRP A 82 -0.85 11.72 -16.02
CA TRP A 82 -0.40 12.92 -16.73
C TRP A 82 1.10 12.93 -17.00
N GLN A 83 1.93 12.42 -16.09
CA GLN A 83 3.39 12.43 -16.24
C GLN A 83 3.94 11.22 -17.03
N VAL A 84 3.21 10.10 -17.01
CA VAL A 84 3.64 8.83 -17.61
C VAL A 84 2.83 8.48 -18.87
N TRP A 85 1.71 9.16 -19.17
CA TRP A 85 0.86 8.84 -20.32
C TRP A 85 0.63 9.99 -21.29
#